data_AF-A0A960ZEN1-F1
#
_entry.id   AF-A0A960ZEN1-F1
#
_cell.length_a   1.000
_cell.length_b   1.000
_cell.length_c   1.000
_cell.angle_alpha   90.00
_cell.angle_beta   90.00
_cell.angle_gamma   90.00
#
_symmetry.space_group_name_H-M   'P 1'
#
loop_
_entity.id
_entity.type
_entity.pdbx_description
1 polymer ?
#
loop_
_entity_poly.entity_id
_entity_poly.type
_entity_poly.pdbx_seq_one_letter_code
_entity_poly.pdbx_strand_id
1 'polypeptide(L)'
;MARVAIAHDWLTGMRGGEKCLEVFCRLFPHADIYTLLHIPGSVSPEIEQHRIYTSFIQKLPAAHKIYRHYLPLFPHAIESFKLTDYDLVISSSHCVAKGIRPPAGAYHICYC
;
A
#
# COMPACT_ATOMS: atom_id res chain seq x y z
N MET A 1 12.23 10.76 14.78
CA MET A 1 11.72 11.17 13.45
C MET A 1 10.34 10.58 13.29
N ALA A 2 9.45 11.25 12.55
CA ALA A 2 8.07 10.77 12.35
C ALA A 2 8.06 9.42 11.61
N ARG A 3 7.25 8.47 12.07
CA ARG A 3 7.06 7.16 11.42
C ARG A 3 5.92 7.25 10.43
N VAL A 4 6.20 6.89 9.17
CA VAL A 4 5.28 7.06 8.04
C VAL A 4 4.88 5.70 7.48
N ALA A 5 3.59 5.50 7.28
CA ALA A 5 3.04 4.39 6.51
C ALA A 5 2.45 4.91 5.19
N ILE A 6 2.72 4.23 4.08
CA ILE A 6 2.11 4.51 2.79
C ILE A 6 1.22 3.33 2.40
N ALA A 7 -0.07 3.56 2.19
CA ALA A 7 -0.99 2.59 1.62
C ALA A 7 -1.11 2.78 0.11
N HIS A 8 -0.93 1.72 -0.67
CA HIS A 8 -1.09 1.71 -2.11
C HIS A 8 -1.83 0.46 -2.56
N ASP A 9 -2.75 0.57 -3.53
CA ASP A 9 -3.71 -0.52 -3.82
C ASP A 9 -3.06 -1.87 -4.15
N TRP A 10 -2.14 -1.91 -5.10
CA TRP A 10 -1.38 -3.11 -5.46
C TRP A 10 -0.11 -2.75 -6.22
N LEU A 11 0.92 -3.58 -6.11
CA LEU A 11 2.21 -3.43 -6.79
C LEU A 11 2.37 -4.58 -7.80
N THR A 12 1.79 -4.40 -9.00
CA THR A 12 1.79 -5.42 -10.08
C THR A 12 2.52 -4.98 -11.33
N GLY A 13 3.09 -3.77 -11.34
CA GLY A 13 3.66 -3.13 -12.52
C GLY A 13 3.75 -1.63 -12.33
N MET A 14 4.68 -0.96 -13.02
CA MET A 14 4.76 0.51 -13.06
C MET A 14 3.66 1.13 -13.92
N ARG A 15 2.78 1.95 -13.32
CA ARG A 15 1.78 2.80 -13.99
C ARG A 15 1.76 4.19 -13.34
N GLY A 16 0.72 4.98 -13.61
CA GLY A 16 0.58 6.34 -13.08
C GLY A 16 0.58 6.40 -11.55
N GLY A 17 -0.10 5.46 -10.88
CA GLY A 17 -0.14 5.40 -9.42
C GLY A 17 1.23 5.12 -8.82
N GLU A 18 2.01 4.20 -9.41
CA GLU A 18 3.34 3.85 -8.93
C GLU A 18 4.34 4.98 -9.15
N LYS A 19 4.19 5.77 -10.22
CA LYS A 19 4.98 7.01 -10.39
C LYS A 19 4.74 8.02 -9.26
N CYS A 20 3.51 8.15 -8.80
CA CYS A 20 3.22 8.99 -7.63
C CYS A 20 3.78 8.35 -6.35
N LEU A 21 3.66 7.03 -6.21
CA LEU A 21 4.25 6.28 -5.09
C LEU A 21 5.77 6.49 -5.00
N GLU A 22 6.50 6.47 -6.12
CA GLU A 22 7.94 6.77 -6.14
C GLU A 22 8.27 8.14 -5.54
N VAL A 23 7.45 9.15 -5.81
CA VAL A 23 7.63 10.49 -5.23
C VAL A 23 7.44 10.42 -3.72
N PHE A 24 6.42 9.70 -3.23
CA PHE A 24 6.24 9.51 -1.79
C PHE A 24 7.39 8.72 -1.15
N CYS A 25 7.90 7.67 -1.81
CA CYS A 25 9.07 6.92 -1.37
C CYS A 25 10.32 7.81 -1.25
N ARG A 26 10.53 8.75 -2.18
CA ARG A 26 11.63 9.72 -2.11
C ARG A 26 11.45 10.76 -1.01
N LEU A 27 10.21 11.23 -0.79
CA LEU A 27 9.88 12.16 0.29
C LEU A 27 10.00 11.50 1.67
N PHE A 28 9.71 10.20 1.76
CA PHE A 28 9.74 9.42 2.99
C PHE A 28 10.57 8.13 2.81
N PRO A 29 11.91 8.21 2.74
CA PRO A 29 12.77 7.07 2.41
C PRO A 29 12.71 5.88 3.38
N HIS A 30 12.15 6.08 4.57
CA HIS A 30 11.99 5.06 5.60
C HIS A 30 10.54 4.64 5.82
N ALA A 31 9.61 5.04 4.94
CA ALA A 31 8.21 4.67 5.07
C ALA A 31 8.00 3.18 4.84
N ASP A 32 7.11 2.60 5.64
CA ASP A 32 6.61 1.24 5.42
C ASP A 32 5.47 1.29 4.39
N ILE A 33 5.43 0.34 3.45
CA ILE A 33 4.41 0.28 2.40
C ILE A 33 3.41 -0.83 2.71
N TYR A 34 2.12 -0.49 2.74
CA TYR A 34 1.01 -1.42 2.89
C TYR A 34 0.25 -1.54 1.56
N THR A 35 0.05 -2.77 1.09
CA THR A 35 -0.59 -3.00 -0.21
C THR A 35 -1.41 -4.28 -0.23
N LEU A 36 -2.44 -4.39 -1.09
CA LEU A 36 -3.23 -5.61 -1.14
C LEU A 36 -2.39 -6.80 -1.61
N LEU A 37 -1.57 -6.57 -2.64
CA LEU A 37 -0.75 -7.57 -3.31
C LEU A 37 0.50 -6.92 -3.91
N HIS A 38 1.60 -7.66 -3.92
CA HIS A 38 2.85 -7.31 -4.56
C HIS A 38 3.39 -8.48 -5.39
N ILE A 39 3.87 -8.17 -6.60
CA ILE A 39 4.68 -9.04 -7.44
C ILE A 39 6.12 -8.50 -7.38
N PRO A 40 7.05 -9.17 -6.68
CA PRO A 40 8.43 -8.71 -6.57
C PRO A 40 9.10 -8.47 -7.93
N GLY A 41 9.77 -7.33 -8.07
CA GLY A 41 10.43 -6.91 -9.30
C GLY A 41 9.49 -6.32 -10.36
N SER A 42 8.21 -6.12 -10.03
CA SER A 42 7.26 -5.47 -10.95
C SER A 42 7.24 -3.94 -10.85
N VAL A 43 7.80 -3.38 -9.79
CA VAL A 43 7.89 -1.93 -9.57
C VAL A 43 9.35 -1.49 -9.50
N SER A 44 9.59 -0.17 -9.43
CA SER A 44 10.94 0.37 -9.49
C SER A 44 11.77 0.01 -8.25
N PRO A 45 13.12 0.01 -8.37
CA PRO A 45 14.01 -0.19 -7.23
C PRO A 45 13.73 0.77 -6.06
N GLU A 46 13.31 1.99 -6.35
CA GLU A 46 12.93 3.01 -5.38
C GLU A 46 11.75 2.61 -4.51
N ILE A 47 10.82 1.80 -5.03
CA ILE A 47 9.70 1.24 -4.25
C ILE A 47 10.14 -0.07 -3.58
N GLU A 48 10.87 -0.93 -4.30
CA GLU A 48 11.29 -2.26 -3.82
C GLU A 48 12.26 -2.20 -2.63
N GLN A 49 12.99 -1.09 -2.44
CA GLN A 49 13.86 -0.90 -1.27
C GLN A 49 13.09 -0.72 0.07
N HIS A 50 11.79 -0.41 0.01
CA HIS A 50 10.97 -0.23 1.19
C HIS A 50 10.52 -1.55 1.78
N ARG A 51 10.14 -1.54 3.06
CA ARG A 51 9.47 -2.68 3.68
C ARG A 51 8.03 -2.74 3.20
N ILE A 52 7.70 -3.77 2.43
CA ILE A 52 6.38 -3.97 1.85
C ILE A 52 5.60 -5.03 2.65
N TYR A 53 4.39 -4.68 3.07
CA TYR A 53 3.44 -5.56 3.73
C TYR A 53 2.25 -5.81 2.83
N THR A 54 1.95 -7.08 2.59
CA THR A 54 0.80 -7.48 1.76
C THR A 54 -0.37 -7.96 2.61
N SER A 55 -1.59 -7.79 2.13
CA SER A 55 -2.80 -8.29 2.78
C SER A 55 -2.95 -9.81 2.62
N PHE A 56 -4.04 -10.38 3.17
CA PHE A 56 -4.39 -11.79 2.95
C PHE A 56 -4.67 -12.12 1.47
N ILE A 57 -4.98 -11.13 0.63
CA ILE A 57 -5.20 -11.33 -0.82
C ILE A 57 -3.97 -11.96 -1.49
N GLN A 58 -2.76 -11.63 -1.04
CA GLN A 58 -1.51 -12.21 -1.55
C GLN A 58 -1.50 -13.74 -1.49
N LYS A 59 -2.19 -14.34 -0.51
CA LYS A 59 -2.20 -15.78 -0.25
C LYS A 59 -3.34 -16.51 -0.96
N LEU A 60 -4.23 -15.80 -1.65
CA LEU A 60 -5.34 -16.41 -2.37
C LEU A 60 -4.86 -17.11 -3.66
N PRO A 61 -5.56 -18.15 -4.12
CA PRO A 61 -5.18 -18.91 -5.30
C PRO A 61 -4.93 -18.03 -6.53
N ALA A 62 -3.76 -18.16 -7.16
CA ALA A 62 -3.42 -17.41 -8.37
C ALA A 62 -3.57 -15.87 -8.25
N ALA A 63 -3.39 -15.30 -7.05
CA ALA A 63 -3.55 -13.86 -6.81
C ALA A 63 -2.78 -12.99 -7.83
N HIS A 64 -1.53 -13.34 -8.17
CA HIS A 64 -0.75 -12.62 -9.17
C HIS A 64 -1.33 -12.61 -10.59
N LYS A 65 -2.24 -13.55 -10.94
CA LYS A 65 -2.90 -13.62 -12.26
C LYS A 65 -4.32 -13.07 -12.23
N ILE A 66 -5.06 -13.34 -11.16
CA ILE A 66 -6.52 -13.12 -11.09
C ILE A 66 -6.94 -12.18 -9.95
N TYR A 67 -6.02 -11.40 -9.36
CA TYR A 67 -6.33 -10.57 -8.18
C TYR A 67 -7.59 -9.70 -8.34
N ARG A 68 -7.89 -9.21 -9.55
CA ARG A 68 -9.08 -8.39 -9.83
C ARG A 68 -10.39 -9.12 -9.57
N HIS A 69 -10.43 -10.46 -9.62
CA HIS A 69 -11.60 -11.25 -9.24
C HIS A 69 -11.87 -11.20 -7.73
N TYR A 70 -10.89 -10.79 -6.92
CA TYR A 70 -11.04 -10.58 -5.49
C TYR A 70 -11.50 -9.17 -5.12
N LEU A 71 -11.94 -8.35 -6.08
CA LEU A 71 -12.47 -7.00 -5.84
C LEU A 71 -13.50 -6.94 -4.69
N PRO A 72 -14.44 -7.89 -4.52
CA PRO A 72 -15.38 -7.87 -3.39
C PRO A 72 -14.69 -7.98 -2.01
N LEU A 73 -13.48 -8.54 -1.95
CA LEU A 73 -12.72 -8.74 -0.71
C LEU A 73 -11.78 -7.56 -0.39
N PHE A 74 -11.51 -6.69 -1.36
CA PHE A 74 -10.52 -5.61 -1.23
C PHE A 74 -10.80 -4.62 -0.09
N PRO A 75 -12.05 -4.16 0.13
CA PRO A 75 -12.34 -3.28 1.27
C PRO A 75 -11.99 -3.92 2.62
N HIS A 76 -12.33 -5.20 2.79
CA HIS A 76 -11.97 -5.92 4.01
C HIS A 76 -10.46 -6.13 4.13
N ALA A 77 -9.78 -6.41 3.02
CA ALA A 77 -8.35 -6.64 2.98
C ALA A 77 -7.54 -5.40 3.39
N ILE A 78 -7.87 -4.22 2.87
CA ILE A 78 -7.15 -2.99 3.24
C ILE A 78 -7.43 -2.61 4.70
N GLU A 79 -8.67 -2.76 5.15
CA GLU A 79 -9.07 -2.46 6.51
C GLU A 79 -8.47 -3.42 7.54
N SER A 80 -8.10 -4.64 7.12
CA SER A 80 -7.53 -5.67 8.00
C SER A 80 -6.12 -5.35 8.51
N PHE A 81 -5.42 -4.40 7.87
CA PHE A 81 -4.10 -3.99 8.33
C PHE A 81 -4.17 -3.38 9.72
N LYS A 82 -3.31 -3.88 10.62
CA LYS A 82 -3.12 -3.34 11.96
C LYS A 82 -1.90 -2.44 11.95
N LEU A 83 -2.14 -1.14 11.97
CA LEU A 83 -1.10 -0.14 12.06
C LEU A 83 -0.89 0.23 13.52
N THR A 84 0.36 0.18 13.96
CA THR A 84 0.79 0.64 15.28
C THR A 84 2.01 1.53 15.10
N ASP A 85 2.16 2.52 15.98
CA ASP A 85 3.36 3.37 16.03
C ASP A 85 3.64 4.15 14.74
N TYR A 86 2.61 4.67 14.08
CA TYR A 86 2.75 5.62 12.96
C TYR A 86 2.22 6.98 13.36
N ASP A 87 2.93 8.03 12.96
CA ASP A 87 2.51 9.42 13.15
C ASP A 87 1.72 9.94 11.94
N LEU A 88 2.00 9.37 10.75
CA LEU A 88 1.40 9.74 9.48
C LEU A 88 1.10 8.50 8.63
N VAL A 89 -0.11 8.47 8.08
CA VAL A 89 -0.55 7.51 7.07
C VAL A 89 -0.88 8.26 5.78
N ILE A 90 -0.27 7.87 4.68
CA ILE A 90 -0.56 8.42 3.35
C ILE A 90 -1.20 7.31 2.53
N SER A 91 -2.42 7.50 2.03
CA SER A 91 -3.02 6.56 1.09
C SER A 91 -2.96 7.11 -0.33
N SER A 92 -2.16 6.48 -1.19
CA SER A 92 -2.16 6.66 -2.64
C SER A 92 -3.18 5.69 -3.24
N SER A 93 -4.38 6.17 -3.53
CA SER A 93 -5.55 5.30 -3.74
C SER A 93 -6.26 5.59 -5.05
N HIS A 94 -6.36 4.59 -5.91
CA HIS A 94 -7.27 4.56 -7.06
C HIS A 94 -8.40 3.53 -6.89
N CYS A 95 -8.34 2.67 -5.86
CA CYS A 95 -9.38 1.67 -5.59
C CYS A 95 -9.85 1.70 -4.13
N VAL A 96 -9.11 1.10 -3.20
CA VAL A 96 -9.50 0.91 -1.79
C VAL A 96 -8.45 1.36 -0.78
N ALA A 97 -7.21 1.68 -1.18
CA ALA A 97 -6.12 2.00 -0.25
C ALA A 97 -6.46 3.10 0.77
N LYS A 98 -7.36 4.04 0.41
CA LYS A 98 -7.93 5.06 1.32
C LYS A 98 -8.68 4.49 2.53
N GLY A 99 -9.10 3.23 2.49
CA GLY A 99 -9.80 2.54 3.57
C GLY A 99 -8.86 2.00 4.66
N ILE A 100 -7.55 2.18 4.54
CA ILE A 100 -6.62 1.82 5.61
C ILE A 100 -6.95 2.59 6.89
N ARG A 101 -6.87 1.92 8.04
CA ARG A 101 -7.23 2.53 9.33
C ARG A 101 -5.97 3.06 10.03
N PRO A 102 -5.82 4.39 10.18
CA PRO A 102 -4.70 4.96 10.93
C PRO A 102 -4.81 4.63 12.42
N PRO A 103 -3.67 4.54 13.14
CA PRO A 103 -3.72 4.46 14.60
C PRO A 103 -4.24 5.76 15.20
N ALA A 104 -4.75 5.69 16.44
CA ALA A 104 -5.26 6.86 17.13
C ALA A 104 -4.16 7.93 17.27
N GLY A 105 -4.49 9.18 16.91
CA GLY A 105 -3.55 10.31 16.95
C GLY A 105 -2.69 10.49 15.70
N ALA A 106 -2.68 9.54 14.77
CA ALA A 106 -1.99 9.70 13.49
C ALA A 106 -2.80 10.54 12.51
N TYR A 107 -2.10 11.34 11.70
CA TYR A 107 -2.71 12.01 10.56
C TYR A 107 -2.92 11.02 9.42
N HIS A 108 -4.02 11.17 8.68
CA HIS A 108 -4.28 10.40 7.46
C HIS A 108 -4.54 11.33 6.28
N ILE A 109 -3.69 11.25 5.27
CA ILE A 109 -3.78 12.03 4.03
C ILE A 109 -4.13 11.07 2.88
N CYS A 110 -5.26 11.30 2.18
CA CYS A 110 -5.50 10.64 0.88
C CYS A 110 -4.93 11.47 -0.25
N TYR A 111 -4.13 10.82 -1.08
CA TYR A 111 -3.88 11.24 -2.44
C TYR A 111 -4.66 10.31 -3.38
N CYS A 112 -5.70 10.88 -3.98
CA CYS A 112 -6.61 10.26 -4.91
C CYS A 112 -6.84 11.27 -6.05
#